data_AF-A0A1B6LHS3-F1
#
_entry.id   AF-A0A1B6LHS3-F1
#
_cell.length_a   1.000
_cell.length_b   1.000
_cell.length_c   1.000
_cell.angle_alpha   90.00
_cell.angle_beta   90.00
_cell.angle_gamma   90.00
#
_symmetry.space_group_name_H-M   'P 1'
#
loop_
_entity.id
_entity.type
_entity.pdbx_description
1 polymer ?
#
loop_
_entity_poly.entity_id
_entity_poly.type
_entity_poly.pdbx_seq_one_letter_code
_entity_poly.pdbx_strand_id
1 'polypeptide(L)'
;MDLKNNSEEPQETSGLKHECGVFACIGSRSWARPNQNDVAQVICLGLVALQHRGQESAGIVTSEGNPRHFNVKKGMGMINMVFNDEAMRKLKGNLGIGHTRYSTSAASDEVNCQPFVVHTAHGVMAVA
;
A
#
# COMPACT_ATOMS: atom_id res chain seq x y z
N MET A 1 -46.61 13.30 -28.91
CA MET A 1 -46.57 13.03 -27.45
C MET A 1 -46.50 11.54 -27.32
N ASP A 2 -45.33 10.98 -27.05
CA ASP A 2 -45.18 9.60 -26.55
C ASP A 2 -43.95 9.60 -25.64
N LEU A 3 -44.24 9.73 -24.35
CA LEU A 3 -43.28 9.71 -23.26
C LEU A 3 -42.75 8.28 -23.12
N LYS A 4 -41.53 8.02 -23.57
CA LYS A 4 -40.82 6.81 -23.17
C LYS A 4 -40.41 6.97 -21.71
N ASN A 5 -41.22 6.35 -20.87
CA ASN A 5 -41.04 6.16 -19.45
C ASN A 5 -39.75 5.33 -19.24
N ASN A 6 -38.62 6.01 -19.05
CA ASN A 6 -37.38 5.37 -18.64
C ASN A 6 -37.35 5.47 -17.12
N SER A 7 -37.95 4.50 -16.45
CA SER A 7 -37.75 4.29 -15.02
C SER A 7 -36.27 3.98 -14.81
N GLU A 8 -35.49 5.00 -14.49
CA GLU A 8 -34.13 4.85 -14.00
C GLU A 8 -34.20 4.02 -12.71
N GLU A 9 -33.76 2.76 -12.78
CA GLU A 9 -33.54 1.98 -11.58
C GLU A 9 -32.51 2.71 -10.70
N PRO A 10 -32.71 2.80 -9.38
CA PRO A 10 -31.74 3.43 -8.51
C PRO A 10 -30.46 2.59 -8.56
N GLN A 11 -29.37 3.14 -9.10
CA GLN A 11 -28.04 2.55 -8.91
C GLN A 11 -27.77 2.48 -7.41
N GLU A 12 -27.76 1.28 -6.83
CA GLU A 12 -27.26 1.03 -5.49
C GLU A 12 -25.77 1.42 -5.42
N THR A 13 -25.50 2.64 -4.99
CA THR A 13 -24.16 3.20 -4.82
C THR A 13 -23.68 3.01 -3.39
N SER A 14 -23.60 1.76 -2.93
CA SER A 14 -23.05 1.48 -1.59
C SER A 14 -22.24 0.20 -1.58
N GLY A 15 -21.25 0.12 -2.47
CA GLY A 15 -20.30 -1.00 -2.53
C GLY A 15 -18.93 -0.61 -1.98
N LEU A 16 -18.29 -1.56 -1.29
CA LEU A 16 -16.92 -1.63 -0.77
C LEU A 16 -15.77 -1.39 -1.80
N LYS A 17 -16.04 -0.65 -2.88
CA LYS A 17 -15.19 -0.55 -4.08
C LYS A 17 -14.30 0.70 -4.12
N HIS A 18 -14.38 1.56 -3.12
CA HIS A 18 -13.69 2.87 -3.09
C HIS A 18 -12.85 3.08 -1.82
N GLU A 19 -12.27 2.00 -1.30
CA GLU A 19 -11.40 2.05 -0.11
C GLU A 19 -10.04 1.50 -0.46
N CYS A 20 -8.99 2.21 -0.07
CA CYS A 20 -7.61 1.74 -0.22
C CYS A 20 -7.37 0.47 0.61
N GLY A 21 -6.35 -0.30 0.25
CA GLY A 21 -5.93 -1.47 1.01
C GLY A 21 -4.67 -1.19 1.82
N VAL A 22 -4.63 -1.63 3.07
CA VAL A 22 -3.44 -1.55 3.94
C VAL A 22 -3.08 -2.95 4.43
N PHE A 23 -1.79 -3.25 4.47
CA PHE A 23 -1.27 -4.49 5.04
C PHE A 23 -0.03 -4.20 5.88
N ALA A 24 0.06 -4.77 7.07
CA ALA A 24 1.21 -4.62 7.96
C ALA A 24 1.73 -5.98 8.41
N CYS A 25 3.04 -6.07 8.61
CA CYS A 25 3.67 -7.28 9.10
C CYS A 25 4.78 -6.91 10.09
N ILE A 26 4.83 -7.65 11.20
CA ILE A 26 5.87 -7.57 12.22
C ILE A 26 6.42 -8.98 12.42
N GLY A 27 7.69 -9.18 12.09
CA GLY A 27 8.39 -10.43 12.27
C GLY A 27 8.78 -10.66 13.73
N SER A 28 8.41 -11.82 14.27
CA SER A 28 8.93 -12.29 15.57
C SER A 28 10.41 -12.68 15.45
N ARG A 29 11.15 -12.63 16.55
CA ARG A 29 12.56 -13.08 16.61
C ARG A 29 12.73 -14.55 16.22
N SER A 30 11.72 -15.38 16.43
CA SER A 30 11.73 -16.79 15.99
C SER A 30 11.36 -16.98 14.51
N TRP A 31 10.74 -15.97 13.91
CA TRP A 31 10.31 -15.95 12.51
C TRP A 31 11.37 -15.33 11.59
N ALA A 32 12.08 -14.32 12.08
CA ALA A 32 13.12 -13.63 11.33
C ALA A 32 14.35 -14.53 11.18
N ARG A 33 14.47 -15.24 10.05
CA ARG A 33 15.74 -15.86 9.67
C ARG A 33 16.77 -14.75 9.43
N PRO A 34 18.02 -14.91 9.87
CA PRO A 34 19.06 -13.94 9.58
C PRO A 34 19.21 -13.79 8.06
N ASN A 35 19.19 -12.54 7.58
CA ASN A 35 19.40 -12.13 6.18
C ASN A 35 18.23 -12.38 5.20
N GLN A 36 16.98 -12.53 5.66
CA GLN A 36 15.83 -12.74 4.78
C GLN A 36 14.85 -11.56 4.78
N ASN A 37 14.48 -11.04 3.60
CA ASN A 37 13.49 -9.97 3.39
C ASN A 37 12.04 -10.49 3.51
N ASP A 38 11.77 -11.35 4.50
CA ASP A 38 10.49 -12.05 4.60
C ASP A 38 9.33 -11.08 4.82
N VAL A 39 9.53 -10.03 5.62
CA VAL A 39 8.47 -9.06 5.95
C VAL A 39 8.01 -8.29 4.73
N ALA A 40 8.94 -7.78 3.91
CA ALA A 40 8.58 -7.06 2.69
C ALA A 40 7.84 -7.97 1.71
N GLN A 41 8.28 -9.22 1.55
CA GLN A 41 7.62 -10.20 0.68
C GLN A 41 6.21 -10.55 1.15
N VAL A 42 6.04 -10.77 2.46
CA VAL A 42 4.73 -11.02 3.07
C VAL A 42 3.79 -9.83 2.87
N ILE A 43 4.28 -8.60 3.08
CA ILE A 43 3.50 -7.39 2.82
C ILE A 43 3.13 -7.30 1.35
N CYS A 44 4.07 -7.51 0.43
CA CYS A 44 3.82 -7.48 -1.01
C CYS A 44 2.74 -8.48 -1.41
N LEU A 45 2.82 -9.73 -0.93
CA LEU A 45 1.81 -10.75 -1.19
C LEU A 45 0.44 -10.38 -0.61
N GLY A 46 0.41 -9.84 0.62
CA GLY A 46 -0.80 -9.32 1.24
C GLY A 46 -1.42 -8.19 0.43
N LEU A 47 -0.62 -7.27 -0.08
CA LEU A 47 -1.09 -6.22 -0.98
C LEU A 47 -1.61 -6.80 -2.31
N VAL A 48 -0.97 -7.82 -2.88
CA VAL A 48 -1.48 -8.48 -4.11
C VAL A 48 -2.89 -9.02 -3.88
N ALA A 49 -3.14 -9.65 -2.72
CA ALA A 49 -4.49 -10.09 -2.35
C ALA A 49 -5.48 -8.91 -2.22
N LEU A 50 -4.99 -7.73 -1.81
CA LEU A 50 -5.75 -6.49 -1.69
C LEU A 50 -5.74 -5.62 -2.96
N GLN A 51 -5.16 -6.04 -4.09
CA GLN A 51 -5.03 -5.21 -5.30
C GLN A 51 -6.40 -4.71 -5.84
N HIS A 52 -7.48 -5.43 -5.55
CA HIS A 52 -8.84 -5.02 -5.88
C HIS A 52 -9.30 -3.75 -5.14
N ARG A 53 -8.63 -3.37 -4.04
CA ARG A 53 -8.85 -2.15 -3.26
C ARG A 53 -8.10 -0.92 -3.79
N GLY A 54 -7.33 -1.06 -4.86
CA GLY A 54 -6.61 0.07 -5.43
C GLY A 54 -5.62 -0.37 -6.47
N GLN A 55 -5.63 0.25 -7.64
CA GLN A 55 -4.75 -0.07 -8.77
C GLN A 55 -3.96 1.14 -9.25
N GLU A 56 -4.12 2.28 -8.57
CA GLU A 56 -3.55 3.56 -9.00
C GLU A 56 -2.10 3.71 -8.55
N SER A 57 -1.78 3.31 -7.32
CA SER A 57 -0.41 3.27 -6.81
C SER A 57 -0.27 2.25 -5.69
N ALA A 58 0.98 1.88 -5.41
CA ALA A 58 1.32 1.03 -4.28
C ALA A 58 2.60 1.50 -3.60
N GLY A 59 2.74 1.17 -2.32
CA GLY A 59 3.93 1.49 -1.55
C GLY A 59 4.15 0.51 -0.39
N ILE A 60 5.40 0.31 -0.04
CA ILE A 60 5.86 -0.44 1.14
C ILE A 60 6.93 0.39 1.83
N VAL A 61 6.84 0.41 3.15
CA VAL A 61 7.85 0.96 4.05
C VAL A 61 8.25 -0.11 5.06
N THR A 62 9.54 -0.37 5.21
CA THR A 62 10.09 -1.31 6.20
C THR A 62 11.10 -0.64 7.13
N SER A 63 11.29 -1.22 8.32
CA SER A 63 12.27 -0.79 9.31
C SER A 63 12.82 -2.00 10.09
N GLU A 64 13.99 -1.82 10.70
CA GLU A 64 14.58 -2.73 11.69
C GLU A 64 14.22 -2.35 13.15
N GLY A 65 13.27 -1.41 13.32
CA GLY A 65 12.94 -0.83 14.63
C GLY A 65 13.86 0.32 15.03
N ASN A 66 14.77 0.73 14.14
CA ASN A 66 15.60 1.90 14.33
C ASN A 66 14.81 3.16 13.95
N PRO A 67 14.62 4.13 14.87
CA PRO A 67 13.84 5.34 14.62
C PRO A 67 14.44 6.28 13.57
N ARG A 68 15.66 6.01 13.08
CA ARG A 68 16.36 6.86 12.11
C ARG A 68 16.37 6.32 10.68
N HIS A 69 15.97 5.06 10.47
CA HIS A 69 16.12 4.42 9.16
C HIS A 69 14.87 3.65 8.75
N PHE A 70 14.29 4.11 7.65
CA PHE A 70 13.13 3.51 6.99
C PHE A 70 13.50 3.25 5.53
N ASN A 71 13.25 2.04 5.05
CA ASN A 71 13.40 1.69 3.64
C ASN A 71 12.04 1.91 2.97
N VAL A 72 12.00 2.75 1.95
CA VAL A 72 10.75 3.13 1.26
C VAL A 72 10.85 2.73 -0.20
N LYS A 73 9.82 2.04 -0.70
CA LYS A 73 9.57 1.92 -2.12
C LYS A 73 8.09 2.14 -2.37
N LYS A 74 7.80 3.10 -3.25
CA LYS A 74 6.46 3.40 -3.73
C LYS A 74 6.51 3.80 -5.20
N GLY A 75 5.34 3.86 -5.82
CA GLY A 75 5.20 4.24 -7.22
C GLY A 75 3.77 4.08 -7.72
N MET A 76 3.53 4.66 -8.89
CA MET A 76 2.26 4.52 -9.60
C MET A 76 2.11 3.13 -10.21
N GLY A 77 0.86 2.70 -10.34
CA GLY A 77 0.45 1.44 -10.95
C GLY A 77 0.31 0.26 -10.00
N MET A 78 0.12 -0.91 -10.60
CA MET A 78 -0.08 -2.18 -9.90
C MET A 78 1.16 -2.63 -9.12
N ILE A 79 0.92 -3.45 -8.10
CA ILE A 79 1.94 -3.93 -7.16
C ILE A 79 3.09 -4.64 -7.87
N ASN A 80 2.79 -5.49 -8.86
CA ASN A 80 3.80 -6.20 -9.63
C ASN A 80 4.71 -5.29 -10.49
N MET A 81 4.25 -4.07 -10.80
CA MET A 81 5.06 -3.07 -11.52
C MET A 81 5.95 -2.27 -10.55
N VAL A 82 5.45 -1.97 -9.36
CA VAL A 82 6.18 -1.18 -8.35
C VAL A 82 7.26 -2.00 -7.64
N PHE A 83 7.02 -3.29 -7.40
CA PHE A 83 7.87 -4.16 -6.57
C PHE A 83 8.52 -5.29 -7.36
N ASN A 84 9.50 -4.94 -8.20
CA ASN A 84 10.39 -5.91 -8.83
C ASN A 84 11.47 -6.42 -7.85
N ASP A 85 12.28 -7.40 -8.28
CA ASP A 85 13.32 -8.00 -7.43
C ASP A 85 14.32 -6.97 -6.87
N GLU A 86 14.66 -5.94 -7.64
CA GLU A 86 15.58 -4.90 -7.18
C GLU A 86 14.95 -4.03 -6.08
N ALA A 87 13.71 -3.61 -6.26
CA ALA A 87 12.93 -2.91 -5.25
C ALA A 87 12.81 -3.75 -3.98
N MET A 88 12.47 -5.03 -4.10
CA MET A 88 12.30 -5.95 -2.97
C MET A 88 13.60 -6.18 -2.20
N ARG A 89 14.76 -6.17 -2.85
CA ARG A 89 16.07 -6.26 -2.17
C ARG A 89 16.38 -5.05 -1.29
N LYS A 90 15.85 -3.86 -1.63
CA LYS A 90 16.06 -2.60 -0.87
C LYS A 90 15.15 -2.51 0.36
N LEU A 91 14.02 -3.20 0.36
CA LEU A 91 13.06 -3.23 1.48
C LEU A 91 13.48 -4.21 2.58
N LYS A 92 14.54 -3.86 3.31
CA LYS A 92 15.04 -4.63 4.45
C LYS A 92 14.34 -4.21 5.74
N GLY A 93 14.15 -5.16 6.66
CA GLY A 93 13.55 -4.89 7.96
C GLY A 93 12.78 -6.07 8.53
N ASN A 94 12.50 -6.02 9.83
CA ASN A 94 11.68 -6.98 10.55
C ASN A 94 10.28 -6.44 10.88
N LEU A 95 9.95 -5.22 10.46
CA LEU A 95 8.58 -4.71 10.45
C LEU A 95 8.34 -3.83 9.23
N GLY A 96 7.08 -3.69 8.84
CA GLY A 96 6.70 -2.78 7.78
C GLY A 96 5.20 -2.65 7.59
N ILE A 97 4.84 -1.65 6.82
CA ILE A 97 3.48 -1.36 6.36
C ILE A 97 3.49 -1.19 4.85
N GLY A 98 2.37 -1.53 4.22
CA GLY A 98 2.16 -1.34 2.80
C GLY A 98 0.76 -0.86 2.51
N HIS A 99 0.59 -0.22 1.35
CA HIS A 99 -0.67 0.37 0.93
C HIS A 99 -0.87 0.21 -0.58
N THR A 100 -2.12 0.04 -0.99
CA THR A 100 -2.57 0.14 -2.38
C THR A 100 -3.68 1.18 -2.50
N ARG A 101 -3.46 2.18 -3.37
CA ARG A 101 -4.33 3.34 -3.52
C ARG A 101 -5.36 3.11 -4.62
N TYR A 102 -6.62 3.38 -4.33
CA TYR A 102 -7.64 3.57 -5.35
C TYR A 102 -7.67 5.02 -5.80
N SER A 103 -7.98 5.25 -7.09
CA SER A 103 -8.09 6.59 -7.66
C SER A 103 -9.16 7.40 -6.93
N THR A 104 -8.72 8.36 -6.13
CA THR A 104 -9.59 9.37 -5.53
C THR A 104 -9.66 10.58 -6.46
N SER A 105 -10.53 11.54 -6.16
CA SER A 105 -10.60 12.81 -6.91
C SER A 105 -9.29 13.63 -6.92
N ALA A 106 -8.29 13.23 -6.14
CA ALA A 106 -6.96 13.83 -6.15
C ALA A 106 -6.11 13.28 -7.30
N ALA A 107 -5.24 14.15 -7.86
CA ALA A 107 -4.38 13.82 -8.99
C ALA A 107 -3.57 12.53 -8.79
N SER A 108 -3.42 11.77 -9.87
CA SER A 108 -2.62 10.56 -9.94
C SER A 108 -1.13 10.88 -10.03
N ASP A 109 -0.58 11.38 -8.93
CA ASP A 109 0.83 11.76 -8.82
C ASP A 109 1.57 10.86 -7.83
N GLU A 110 2.85 10.60 -8.11
CA GLU A 110 3.71 9.76 -7.26
C GLU A 110 3.87 10.30 -5.84
N VAL A 111 3.75 11.62 -5.65
CA VAL A 111 3.77 12.26 -4.33
C VAL A 111 2.63 11.78 -3.44
N ASN A 112 1.50 11.36 -4.04
CA ASN A 112 0.33 10.85 -3.34
C ASN A 112 0.41 9.34 -3.04
N CYS A 113 1.46 8.66 -3.49
CA CYS A 113 1.68 7.25 -3.14
C CYS A 113 1.96 7.12 -1.64
N GLN A 114 1.15 6.32 -0.96
CA GLN A 114 1.34 5.92 0.43
C GLN A 114 2.08 4.58 0.51
N PRO A 115 2.80 4.27 1.61
CA PRO A 115 2.87 5.01 2.89
C PRO A 115 3.72 6.29 2.87
N PHE A 116 3.40 7.22 3.76
CA PHE A 116 4.18 8.43 4.04
C PHE A 116 5.10 8.24 5.23
N VAL A 117 6.37 8.64 5.09
CA VAL A 117 7.32 8.72 6.20
C VAL A 117 7.41 10.17 6.66
N VAL A 118 7.10 10.41 7.93
CA VAL A 118 7.00 11.74 8.53
C VAL A 118 7.98 11.86 9.68
N HIS A 119 8.73 12.97 9.70
CA HIS A 119 9.64 13.31 10.80
C HIS A 119 8.90 14.20 11.80
N THR A 120 8.79 13.73 13.04
CA THR A 120 8.11 14.45 14.11
C THR A 120 9.08 14.74 15.27
N ALA A 121 8.66 15.58 16.22
CA ALA A 121 9.39 15.81 17.46
C ALA A 121 9.59 14.52 18.30
N HIS A 122 8.73 13.51 18.10
CA HIS A 122 8.78 12.23 18.81
C HIS A 122 9.50 11.11 18.05
N GLY A 123 10.11 11.45 16.91
CA GLY A 123 10.80 10.48 16.04
C GLY A 123 10.14 10.35 14.66
N VAL A 124 10.63 9.39 13.89
CA VAL A 124 10.16 9.13 12.53
C VAL A 124 9.04 8.09 12.57
N MET A 125 7.96 8.36 11.85
CA MET A 125 6.78 7.50 11.75
C MET A 125 6.44 7.24 10.28
N ALA A 126 5.94 6.04 9.99
CA ALA A 126 5.33 5.72 8.71
C ALA A 126 3.82 5.53 8.89
N VAL A 127 3.01 6.12 8.01
CA VAL A 127 1.54 6.02 8.01
C VAL A 127 1.02 5.76 6.61
N ALA A 128 -0.07 5.01 6.50
CA ALA A 128 -0.70 4.67 5.23
C ALA A 128 -2.23 4.67 5.34
#